data_AF-A0A3D2AW91-F1
#
_entry.id   AF-A0A3D2AW91-F1
#
_cell.length_a   1.000
_cell.length_b   1.000
_cell.length_c   1.000
_cell.angle_alpha   90.00
_cell.angle_beta   90.00
_cell.angle_gamma   90.00
#
_symmetry.space_group_name_H-M   'P 1'
#
loop_
_entity.id
_entity.type
_entity.pdbx_description
1 polymer ?
#
loop_
_entity_poly.entity_id
_entity_poly.type
_entity_poly.pdbx_seq_one_letter_code
_entity_poly.pdbx_strand_id
1 'polypeptide(L)'
;EPAVEFMAKNGGPFKLVYGYGGTSEIMAAFDRGELDFTNRCGPSTAGRLFPEWAEEGRLVPLFYEKKPVSSDYLATLGYTGKLPSFLDLPGLTVDPKQLEALQANLLVTDLSRVFILPEGVPADVRKYWQDQFDKIMVDEGFIESLGIAGYTDDYGYGKSDEMLDIVRRVRDLDPSTRELVLEMSGVGKLVVN
;
A
#
# COMPACT_ATOMS: atom_id res chain seq x y z
N GLU A 1 -2.41 6.91 -3.62
CA GLU A 1 -1.58 5.69 -3.57
C GLU A 1 -0.43 5.86 -4.55
N PRO A 2 0.81 5.53 -4.18
CA PRO A 2 1.99 5.87 -4.98
C PRO A 2 1.98 5.27 -6.40
N ALA A 3 1.53 4.03 -6.55
CA ALA A 3 1.48 3.37 -7.85
C ALA A 3 0.49 4.03 -8.82
N VAL A 4 -0.70 4.40 -8.34
CA VAL A 4 -1.72 5.08 -9.18
C VAL A 4 -1.28 6.50 -9.53
N GLU A 5 -0.69 7.23 -8.59
CA GLU A 5 -0.10 8.56 -8.87
C GLU A 5 1.03 8.45 -9.90
N PHE A 6 1.89 7.44 -9.77
CA PHE A 6 2.95 7.14 -10.74
C PHE A 6 2.38 6.85 -12.12
N MET A 7 1.36 5.99 -12.24
CA MET A 7 0.76 5.69 -13.54
C MET A 7 0.12 6.93 -14.18
N ALA A 8 -0.65 7.71 -13.41
CA ALA A 8 -1.33 8.91 -13.91
C ALA A 8 -0.34 9.95 -14.48
N LYS A 9 0.85 10.08 -13.87
CA LYS A 9 1.90 11.01 -14.33
C LYS A 9 2.68 10.53 -15.53
N ASN A 10 2.78 9.22 -15.72
CA ASN A 10 3.68 8.60 -16.69
C ASN A 10 2.95 8.02 -17.91
N GLY A 11 1.78 8.58 -18.25
CA GLY A 11 1.03 8.24 -19.46
C GLY A 11 -0.01 7.13 -19.28
N GLY A 12 -0.21 6.65 -18.05
CA GLY A 12 -1.27 5.70 -17.72
C GLY A 12 -2.67 6.31 -17.90
N PRO A 13 -3.67 5.51 -18.29
CA PRO A 13 -5.02 5.99 -18.59
C PRO A 13 -5.87 6.24 -17.33
N PHE A 14 -5.28 6.73 -16.25
CA PHE A 14 -5.93 6.90 -14.96
C PHE A 14 -5.95 8.35 -14.53
N LYS A 15 -7.08 8.77 -13.96
CA LYS A 15 -7.22 10.04 -13.25
C LYS A 15 -7.41 9.74 -11.77
N LEU A 16 -6.49 10.22 -10.94
CA LEU A 16 -6.64 10.09 -9.49
C LEU A 16 -7.69 11.10 -8.98
N VAL A 17 -8.65 10.60 -8.20
CA VAL A 17 -9.69 11.40 -7.55
C VAL A 17 -9.36 11.50 -6.07
N TYR A 18 -9.19 12.73 -5.59
CA TYR A 18 -8.88 13.06 -4.20
C TYR A 18 -10.15 13.47 -3.44
N GLY A 19 -10.09 13.44 -2.10
CA GLY A 19 -11.15 14.00 -1.24
C GLY A 19 -11.96 12.98 -0.44
N TYR A 20 -11.73 11.68 -0.64
CA TYR A 20 -12.33 10.63 0.19
C TYR A 20 -11.60 10.50 1.54
N GLY A 21 -12.35 10.42 2.63
CA GLY A 21 -11.87 10.37 4.02
C GLY A 21 -11.22 9.05 4.45
N GLY A 22 -11.17 8.06 3.56
CA GLY A 22 -10.46 6.80 3.80
C GLY A 22 -10.96 5.66 2.93
N THR A 23 -10.40 4.47 3.16
CA THR A 23 -10.70 3.27 2.37
C THR A 23 -12.19 2.93 2.35
N SER A 24 -12.89 3.04 3.49
CA SER A 24 -14.33 2.76 3.55
C SER A 24 -15.16 3.69 2.66
N GLU A 25 -14.82 4.98 2.62
CA GLU A 25 -15.50 5.93 1.74
C GLU A 25 -15.18 5.69 0.26
N ILE A 26 -13.93 5.33 -0.07
CA ILE A 26 -13.54 4.95 -1.44
C ILE A 26 -14.34 3.73 -1.92
N MET A 27 -14.48 2.70 -1.08
CA MET A 27 -15.24 1.51 -1.42
C MET A 27 -16.73 1.81 -1.57
N ALA A 28 -17.31 2.63 -0.70
CA ALA A 28 -18.69 3.06 -0.83
C ALA A 28 -18.92 3.93 -2.09
N ALA A 29 -17.96 4.77 -2.46
CA ALA A 29 -18.01 5.57 -3.69
C ALA A 29 -17.94 4.69 -4.94
N PHE A 30 -17.07 3.68 -4.95
CA PHE A 30 -17.04 2.65 -5.99
C PHE A 30 -18.36 1.90 -6.08
N ASP A 31 -18.94 1.50 -4.94
CA ASP A 31 -20.22 0.79 -4.89
C ASP A 31 -21.37 1.62 -5.50
N ARG A 32 -21.38 2.94 -5.25
CA ARG A 32 -22.33 3.90 -5.82
C ARG A 32 -22.05 4.27 -7.28
N GLY A 33 -20.96 3.79 -7.88
CA GLY A 33 -20.55 4.12 -9.25
C GLY A 33 -19.97 5.53 -9.41
N GLU A 34 -19.49 6.15 -8.33
CA GLU A 34 -18.76 7.43 -8.39
C GLU A 34 -17.31 7.25 -8.87
N LEU A 35 -16.78 6.03 -8.74
CA LEU A 35 -15.44 5.65 -9.18
C LEU A 35 -15.52 4.46 -10.13
N ASP A 36 -14.80 4.55 -11.25
CA ASP A 36 -14.71 3.46 -12.25
C ASP A 36 -13.70 2.38 -11.86
N PHE A 37 -12.78 2.70 -10.95
CA PHE A 37 -11.65 1.85 -10.58
C PHE A 37 -11.37 1.92 -9.08
N THR A 38 -10.96 0.80 -8.50
CA THR A 38 -10.40 0.74 -7.15
C THR A 38 -9.24 -0.25 -7.06
N ASN A 39 -8.22 0.13 -6.32
CA ASN A 39 -7.08 -0.69 -5.91
C ASN A 39 -7.41 -1.67 -4.75
N ARG A 40 -8.67 -1.73 -4.32
CA ARG A 40 -9.14 -2.54 -3.18
C ARG A 40 -9.84 -3.84 -3.58
N CYS A 41 -9.68 -4.26 -4.83
CA CYS A 41 -10.27 -5.47 -5.41
C CYS A 41 -9.55 -6.78 -5.06
N GLY A 42 -8.66 -6.79 -4.06
CA GLY A 42 -7.92 -8.00 -3.66
C GLY A 42 -8.73 -8.94 -2.76
N PRO A 43 -8.25 -10.18 -2.55
CA PRO A 43 -8.94 -11.17 -1.71
C PRO A 43 -9.10 -10.73 -0.24
N SER A 44 -8.11 -10.03 0.31
CA SER A 44 -8.12 -9.54 1.71
C SER A 44 -9.16 -8.43 1.98
N THR A 45 -9.60 -7.74 0.93
CA THR A 45 -10.52 -6.60 1.00
C THR A 45 -11.83 -6.90 0.28
N ALA A 46 -11.95 -6.67 -1.03
CA ALA A 46 -13.19 -6.92 -1.75
C ALA A 46 -13.67 -8.38 -1.62
N GLY A 47 -12.77 -9.37 -1.77
CA GLY A 47 -13.16 -10.78 -1.65
C GLY A 47 -13.75 -11.17 -0.29
N ARG A 48 -13.34 -10.50 0.79
CA ARG A 48 -13.80 -10.77 2.16
C ARG A 48 -14.97 -9.88 2.60
N LEU A 49 -14.93 -8.61 2.24
CA LEU A 49 -15.87 -7.59 2.73
C LEU A 49 -17.05 -7.35 1.77
N PHE A 50 -16.86 -7.65 0.48
CA PHE A 50 -17.84 -7.43 -0.59
C PHE A 50 -17.85 -8.63 -1.56
N PRO A 51 -18.03 -9.88 -1.08
CA PRO A 51 -18.02 -11.06 -1.92
C PRO A 51 -19.05 -11.00 -3.06
N GLU A 52 -20.17 -10.30 -2.84
CA GLU A 52 -21.23 -10.10 -3.82
C GLU A 52 -20.73 -9.37 -5.08
N TRP A 53 -19.68 -8.54 -4.99
CA TRP A 53 -19.13 -7.88 -6.18
C TRP A 53 -18.55 -8.88 -7.19
N ALA A 54 -18.00 -9.99 -6.72
CA ALA A 54 -17.56 -11.08 -7.59
C ALA A 54 -18.74 -11.88 -8.13
N GLU A 55 -19.71 -12.22 -7.27
CA GLU A 55 -20.90 -12.99 -7.63
C GLU A 55 -21.77 -12.28 -8.69
N GLU A 56 -21.86 -10.96 -8.59
CA GLU A 56 -22.59 -10.10 -9.52
C GLU A 56 -21.79 -9.76 -10.80
N GLY A 57 -20.53 -10.18 -10.89
CA GLY A 57 -19.66 -9.89 -12.03
C GLY A 57 -19.27 -8.42 -12.18
N ARG A 58 -19.23 -7.67 -11.06
CA ARG A 58 -18.92 -6.23 -11.03
C ARG A 58 -17.44 -5.90 -11.08
N LEU A 59 -16.57 -6.89 -10.85
CA LEU A 59 -15.13 -6.70 -10.79
C LEU A 59 -14.46 -7.23 -12.06
N VAL A 60 -13.66 -6.36 -12.69
CA VAL A 60 -12.76 -6.73 -13.78
C VAL A 60 -11.33 -6.50 -13.31
N PRO A 61 -10.52 -7.55 -13.10
CA PRO A 61 -9.14 -7.38 -12.70
C PRO A 61 -8.29 -6.87 -13.87
N LEU A 62 -7.46 -5.84 -13.64
CA LEU A 62 -6.68 -5.17 -14.69
C LEU A 62 -5.18 -5.46 -14.62
N PHE A 63 -4.58 -5.33 -13.43
CA PHE A 63 -3.15 -5.51 -13.18
C PHE A 63 -2.92 -5.75 -11.68
N TYR A 64 -1.68 -6.06 -11.30
CA TYR A 64 -1.25 -6.08 -9.90
C TYR A 64 -0.15 -5.06 -9.62
N GLU A 65 -0.05 -4.58 -8.38
CA GLU A 65 0.95 -3.59 -7.97
C GLU A 65 2.18 -4.22 -7.32
N LYS A 66 1.98 -4.97 -6.23
CA LYS A 66 3.09 -5.52 -5.41
C LYS A 66 3.40 -6.97 -5.74
N LYS A 67 2.36 -7.82 -5.74
CA LYS A 67 2.47 -9.26 -5.90
C LYS A 67 1.38 -9.75 -6.86
N PRO A 68 1.65 -10.75 -7.70
CA PRO A 68 0.62 -11.40 -8.49
C PRO A 68 -0.54 -11.89 -7.61
N VAL A 69 -1.76 -11.69 -8.12
CA VAL A 69 -2.97 -12.20 -7.47
C VAL A 69 -3.09 -13.70 -7.72
N SER A 70 -3.56 -14.46 -6.73
CA SER A 70 -3.68 -15.92 -6.86
C SER A 70 -4.65 -16.31 -7.98
N SER A 71 -4.33 -17.39 -8.70
CA SER A 71 -5.20 -17.93 -9.76
C SER A 71 -6.58 -18.29 -9.24
N ASP A 72 -6.67 -18.76 -8.00
CA ASP A 72 -7.93 -19.19 -7.38
C ASP A 72 -8.86 -18.01 -7.17
N TYR A 73 -8.34 -16.87 -6.70
CA TYR A 73 -9.16 -15.66 -6.59
C TYR A 73 -9.50 -15.08 -7.96
N LEU A 74 -8.59 -15.10 -8.92
CA LEU A 74 -8.90 -14.65 -10.28
C LEU A 74 -10.02 -15.50 -10.93
N ALA A 75 -10.04 -16.80 -10.65
CA ALA A 75 -11.09 -17.69 -11.11
C ALA A 75 -12.47 -17.34 -10.52
N THR A 76 -12.54 -16.85 -9.27
CA THR A 76 -13.82 -16.37 -8.70
C THR A 76 -14.34 -15.12 -9.40
N LEU A 77 -13.45 -14.35 -10.05
CA LEU A 77 -13.81 -13.21 -10.89
C LEU A 77 -14.05 -13.61 -12.36
N GLY A 78 -14.05 -14.90 -12.69
CA GLY A 78 -14.18 -15.40 -14.05
C GLY A 78 -12.95 -15.15 -14.94
N TYR A 79 -11.80 -14.82 -14.37
CA TYR A 79 -10.56 -14.53 -15.10
C TYR A 79 -9.61 -15.73 -15.10
N THR A 80 -9.17 -16.15 -16.28
CA THR A 80 -8.30 -17.34 -16.48
C THR A 80 -6.90 -17.02 -16.97
N GLY A 81 -6.58 -15.73 -17.16
CA GLY A 81 -5.30 -15.26 -17.66
C GLY A 81 -4.26 -15.01 -16.57
N LYS A 82 -3.15 -14.39 -16.96
CA LYS A 82 -2.18 -13.78 -16.05
C LYS A 82 -2.34 -12.27 -16.09
N LEU A 83 -2.53 -11.66 -14.93
CA LEU A 83 -2.52 -10.20 -14.84
C LEU A 83 -1.09 -9.66 -15.06
N PRO A 84 -0.93 -8.57 -15.82
CA PRO A 84 0.35 -7.88 -15.91
C PRO A 84 0.67 -7.16 -14.59
N SER A 85 1.95 -6.84 -14.39
CA SER A 85 2.33 -5.81 -13.43
C SER A 85 1.83 -4.46 -13.95
N PHE A 86 1.52 -3.52 -13.05
CA PHE A 86 1.22 -2.15 -13.45
C PHE A 86 2.37 -1.50 -14.25
N LEU A 87 3.61 -1.94 -14.01
CA LEU A 87 4.80 -1.48 -14.76
C LEU A 87 4.82 -1.94 -16.22
N ASP A 88 4.06 -2.97 -16.57
CA ASP A 88 3.99 -3.54 -17.92
C ASP A 88 2.81 -2.99 -18.73
N LEU A 89 2.08 -1.99 -18.20
CA LEU A 89 0.91 -1.45 -18.87
C LEU A 89 1.27 -0.67 -20.14
N PRO A 90 0.53 -0.86 -21.25
CA PRO A 90 0.74 -0.09 -22.47
C PRO A 90 0.63 1.41 -22.22
N GLY A 91 1.56 2.19 -22.79
CA GLY A 91 1.58 3.65 -22.67
C GLY A 91 2.30 4.18 -21.43
N LEU A 92 2.71 3.31 -20.50
CA LEU A 92 3.51 3.70 -19.36
C LEU A 92 4.98 3.89 -19.76
N THR A 93 5.53 5.08 -19.54
CA THR A 93 6.96 5.35 -19.72
C THR A 93 7.64 5.35 -18.36
N VAL A 94 8.58 4.44 -18.13
CA VAL A 94 9.25 4.29 -16.83
C VAL A 94 10.68 4.80 -16.95
N ASP A 95 10.93 6.01 -16.46
CA ASP A 95 12.30 6.49 -16.27
C ASP A 95 12.95 5.78 -15.06
N PRO A 96 14.21 5.32 -15.15
CA PRO A 96 14.86 4.61 -14.05
C PRO A 96 14.86 5.37 -12.72
N LYS A 97 14.95 6.70 -12.76
CA LYS A 97 14.94 7.54 -11.55
C LYS A 97 13.55 7.65 -10.95
N GLN A 98 12.52 7.71 -11.79
CA GLN A 98 11.14 7.66 -11.32
C GLN A 98 10.81 6.29 -10.71
N LEU A 99 11.36 5.20 -11.27
CA LEU A 99 11.21 3.87 -10.70
C LEU A 99 11.92 3.75 -9.35
N GLU A 100 13.13 4.29 -9.21
CA GLU A 100 13.84 4.36 -7.92
C GLU A 100 13.03 5.14 -6.88
N ALA A 101 12.49 6.30 -7.27
CA ALA A 101 11.64 7.10 -6.40
C ALA A 101 10.35 6.37 -6.02
N LEU A 102 9.72 5.63 -6.95
CA LEU A 102 8.53 4.83 -6.66
C LEU A 102 8.86 3.71 -5.66
N GLN A 103 9.97 3.00 -5.85
CA GLN A 103 10.42 1.95 -4.94
C GLN A 103 10.70 2.50 -3.54
N ALA A 104 11.36 3.65 -3.44
CA ALA A 104 11.59 4.34 -2.17
C ALA A 104 10.27 4.75 -1.50
N ASN A 105 9.31 5.25 -2.28
CA ASN A 105 7.99 5.62 -1.77
C ASN A 105 7.23 4.39 -1.25
N LEU A 106 7.24 3.29 -2.02
CA LEU A 106 6.60 2.03 -1.62
C LEU A 106 7.16 1.50 -0.29
N LEU A 107 8.49 1.56 -0.09
CA LEU A 107 9.12 1.19 1.19
C LEU A 107 8.59 2.01 2.37
N VAL A 108 8.35 3.31 2.18
CA VAL A 108 7.77 4.16 3.21
C VAL A 108 6.30 3.81 3.45
N THR A 109 5.52 3.57 2.40
CA THR A 109 4.10 3.21 2.55
C THR A 109 3.85 1.82 3.10
N ASP A 110 4.83 0.91 2.97
CA ASP A 110 4.81 -0.40 3.60
C ASP A 110 4.98 -0.31 5.13
N LEU A 111 5.57 0.78 5.63
CA LEU A 111 5.55 1.13 7.05
C LEU A 111 4.16 1.64 7.46
N SER A 112 3.24 0.69 7.64
CA SER A 112 1.90 0.99 8.12
C SER A 112 1.80 0.83 9.64
N ARG A 113 0.87 1.57 10.27
CA ARG A 113 0.52 1.44 11.70
C ARG A 113 1.73 1.59 12.65
N VAL A 114 2.57 2.57 12.35
CA VAL A 114 3.81 2.83 13.11
C VAL A 114 3.50 3.48 14.47
N PHE A 115 4.17 3.01 15.51
CA PHE A 115 4.19 3.66 16.82
C PHE A 115 5.46 4.49 16.99
N ILE A 116 5.34 5.81 17.02
CA ILE A 116 6.46 6.74 17.17
C ILE A 116 6.40 7.38 18.55
N LEU A 117 7.48 7.24 19.31
CA LEU A 117 7.66 7.92 20.59
C LEU A 117 8.30 9.30 20.36
N PRO A 118 7.87 10.35 21.08
CA PRO A 118 8.52 11.66 21.01
C PRO A 118 10.01 11.60 21.33
N GLU A 119 10.75 12.60 20.83
CA GLU A 119 12.14 12.79 21.23
C GLU A 119 12.24 12.99 22.76
N GLY A 120 13.31 12.47 23.36
CA GLY A 120 13.56 12.59 24.80
C GLY A 120 12.86 11.56 25.68
N VAL A 121 12.01 10.69 25.14
CA VAL A 121 11.43 9.57 25.92
C VAL A 121 12.56 8.68 26.49
N PRO A 122 12.58 8.40 27.80
CA PRO A 122 13.63 7.59 28.44
C PRO A 122 13.84 6.21 27.79
N ALA A 123 15.09 5.74 27.81
CA ALA A 123 15.48 4.51 27.11
C ALA A 123 14.79 3.25 27.64
N ASP A 124 14.53 3.19 28.94
CA ASP A 124 13.77 2.14 29.62
C ASP A 124 12.30 2.12 29.19
N VAL A 125 11.68 3.29 29.04
CA VAL A 125 10.31 3.41 28.50
C VAL A 125 10.24 2.95 27.05
N ARG A 126 11.21 3.34 26.22
CA ARG A 126 11.28 2.85 24.82
C ARG A 126 11.43 1.33 24.77
N LYS A 127 12.35 0.78 25.57
CA LYS A 127 12.58 -0.67 25.67
C LYS A 127 11.32 -1.41 26.13
N TYR A 128 10.61 -0.87 27.14
CA TYR A 128 9.37 -1.48 27.61
C TYR A 128 8.35 -1.64 26.48
N TRP A 129 8.12 -0.59 25.69
CA TRP A 129 7.17 -0.67 24.57
C TRP A 129 7.62 -1.64 23.49
N GLN A 130 8.91 -1.62 23.12
CA GLN A 130 9.47 -2.60 22.18
C GLN A 130 9.24 -4.03 22.68
N ASP A 131 9.53 -4.31 23.94
CA ASP A 131 9.32 -5.63 24.55
C ASP A 131 7.83 -6.03 24.59
N GLN A 132 6.89 -5.08 24.71
CA GLN A 132 5.45 -5.38 24.63
C GLN A 132 5.01 -5.67 23.19
N PHE A 133 5.47 -4.89 22.21
CA PHE A 133 5.18 -5.18 20.80
C PHE A 133 5.72 -6.54 20.39
N ASP A 134 6.97 -6.87 20.76
CA ASP A 134 7.57 -8.17 20.49
C ASP A 134 6.72 -9.34 21.03
N LYS A 135 6.06 -9.17 22.18
CA LYS A 135 5.14 -10.17 22.74
C LYS A 135 3.80 -10.23 22.00
N ILE A 136 3.21 -9.08 21.67
CA ILE A 136 1.95 -9.00 20.94
C ILE A 136 2.06 -9.66 19.57
N MET A 137 3.19 -9.46 18.87
CA MET A 137 3.43 -10.02 17.53
C MET A 137 3.69 -11.55 17.53
N VAL A 138 3.61 -12.21 18.68
CA VAL A 138 3.60 -13.68 18.76
C VAL A 138 2.44 -14.22 19.58
N ASP A 139 1.53 -13.33 20.01
CA ASP A 139 0.33 -13.70 20.75
C ASP A 139 -0.68 -14.39 19.82
N GLU A 140 -1.13 -15.57 20.20
CA GLU A 140 -2.03 -16.39 19.39
C GLU A 140 -3.38 -15.69 19.16
N GLY A 141 -3.92 -15.01 20.18
CA GLY A 141 -5.18 -14.28 20.06
C GLY A 141 -5.07 -13.07 19.13
N PHE A 142 -3.92 -12.41 19.12
CA PHE A 142 -3.63 -11.35 18.16
C PHE A 142 -3.54 -11.90 16.72
N ILE A 143 -2.81 -13.00 16.51
CA ILE A 143 -2.69 -13.65 15.19
C ILE A 143 -4.04 -14.13 14.67
N GLU A 144 -4.87 -14.74 15.53
CA GLU A 144 -6.23 -15.14 15.18
C GLU A 144 -7.07 -13.92 14.76
N SER A 145 -7.00 -12.84 15.53
CA SER A 145 -7.70 -11.59 15.22
C SER A 145 -7.27 -10.98 13.89
N LEU A 146 -5.99 -11.07 13.55
CA LEU A 146 -5.47 -10.65 12.24
C LEU A 146 -6.05 -11.49 11.10
N GLY A 147 -6.18 -12.81 11.30
CA GLY A 147 -6.82 -13.71 10.34
C GLY A 147 -8.27 -13.33 10.07
N ILE A 148 -9.05 -13.08 11.12
CA ILE A 148 -10.45 -12.60 11.01
C ILE A 148 -10.51 -11.26 10.26
N ALA A 149 -9.56 -10.38 10.55
CA ALA A 149 -9.47 -9.07 9.91
C ALA A 149 -8.88 -9.10 8.48
N GLY A 150 -8.45 -10.28 7.98
CA GLY A 150 -7.94 -10.47 6.62
C GLY A 150 -6.50 -10.01 6.40
N TYR A 151 -5.68 -9.93 7.45
CA TYR A 151 -4.28 -9.46 7.39
C TYR A 151 -3.25 -10.59 7.39
N THR A 152 -3.64 -11.85 7.21
CA THR A 152 -2.72 -13.01 7.29
C THR A 152 -1.52 -12.87 6.35
N ASP A 153 -1.73 -12.45 5.11
CA ASP A 153 -0.67 -12.36 4.08
C ASP A 153 0.14 -11.05 4.15
N ASP A 154 -0.40 -10.05 4.83
CA ASP A 154 0.22 -8.74 5.06
C ASP A 154 0.81 -8.64 6.47
N TYR A 155 0.81 -9.75 7.22
CA TYR A 155 1.31 -9.80 8.58
C TYR A 155 2.84 -9.73 8.61
N GLY A 156 3.35 -8.74 9.34
CA GLY A 156 4.77 -8.57 9.57
C GLY A 156 5.03 -7.59 10.70
N TYR A 157 6.20 -7.71 11.33
CA TYR A 157 6.65 -6.80 12.37
C TYR A 157 7.98 -6.19 11.99
N GLY A 158 7.97 -4.87 11.74
CA GLY A 158 9.18 -4.09 11.52
C GLY A 158 9.73 -3.57 12.84
N LYS A 159 11.01 -3.82 13.13
CA LYS A 159 11.69 -3.27 14.31
C LYS A 159 12.14 -1.83 14.09
N SER A 160 12.44 -1.13 15.18
CA SER A 160 12.86 0.27 15.14
C SER A 160 14.08 0.51 14.25
N ASP A 161 15.04 -0.41 14.23
CA ASP A 161 16.24 -0.29 13.40
C ASP A 161 15.92 -0.41 11.90
N GLU A 162 15.01 -1.30 11.52
CA GLU A 162 14.55 -1.46 10.14
C GLU A 162 13.82 -0.20 9.66
N MET A 163 12.99 0.39 10.53
CA MET A 163 12.34 1.67 10.24
C MET A 163 13.37 2.79 10.03
N LEU A 164 14.39 2.87 10.90
CA LEU A 164 15.45 3.87 10.77
C LEU A 164 16.25 3.70 9.48
N ASP A 165 16.49 2.46 9.05
CA ASP A 165 17.20 2.18 7.81
C ASP A 165 16.38 2.57 6.57
N ILE A 166 15.06 2.38 6.59
CA ILE A 166 14.17 2.89 5.54
C ILE A 166 14.20 4.42 5.50
N VAL A 167 14.09 5.09 6.66
CA VAL A 167 14.16 6.56 6.74
C VAL A 167 15.51 7.07 6.22
N ARG A 168 16.62 6.45 6.61
CA ARG A 168 17.96 6.79 6.12
C ARG A 168 18.07 6.59 4.62
N ARG A 169 17.57 5.47 4.09
CA ARG A 169 17.58 5.19 2.64
C ARG A 169 16.90 6.30 1.85
N VAL A 170 15.71 6.74 2.28
CA VAL A 170 14.98 7.85 1.63
C VAL A 170 15.72 9.18 1.80
N ARG A 171 16.29 9.42 2.98
CA ARG A 171 17.10 10.61 3.29
C ARG A 171 18.44 10.63 2.56
N ASP A 172 18.94 9.51 2.06
CA ASP A 172 20.24 9.43 1.39
C ASP A 172 20.10 9.40 -0.14
N LEU A 173 18.86 9.38 -0.66
CA LEU A 173 18.57 9.62 -2.08
C LEU A 173 19.06 11.00 -2.52
N ASP A 174 19.48 11.12 -3.78
CA ASP A 174 19.84 12.41 -4.35
C ASP A 174 18.64 13.39 -4.29
N PRO A 175 18.88 14.71 -4.22
CA PRO A 175 17.82 15.70 -4.00
C PRO A 175 16.66 15.61 -4.99
N SER A 176 16.97 15.37 -6.27
CA SER A 176 15.96 15.26 -7.32
C SER A 176 15.13 13.97 -7.24
N THR A 177 15.72 12.83 -6.86
CA THR A 177 14.94 11.60 -6.62
C THR A 177 14.03 11.76 -5.40
N ARG A 178 14.51 12.44 -4.35
CA ARG A 178 13.68 12.74 -3.18
C ARG A 178 12.49 13.64 -3.52
N GLU A 179 12.69 14.64 -4.37
CA GLU A 179 11.61 15.51 -4.83
C GLU A 179 10.52 14.71 -5.56
N LEU A 180 10.90 13.73 -6.38
CA LEU A 180 9.96 12.77 -6.99
C LEU A 180 9.23 11.91 -5.95
N VAL A 181 9.91 11.44 -4.90
CA VAL A 181 9.26 10.69 -3.80
C VAL A 181 8.20 11.54 -3.11
N LEU A 182 8.51 12.82 -2.83
CA LEU A 182 7.57 13.75 -2.19
C LEU A 182 6.35 13.98 -3.08
N GLU A 183 6.61 14.30 -4.35
CA GLU A 183 5.57 14.52 -5.34
C GLU A 183 4.63 13.31 -5.47
N MET A 184 5.15 12.07 -5.48
CA MET A 184 4.34 10.85 -5.54
C MET A 184 3.58 10.55 -4.23
N SER A 185 4.06 11.06 -3.09
CA SER A 185 3.36 10.92 -1.82
C SER A 185 2.09 11.78 -1.73
N GLY A 186 1.86 12.69 -2.68
CA GLY A 186 0.80 13.70 -2.60
C GLY A 186 1.01 14.71 -1.46
N VAL A 187 2.15 14.64 -0.78
CA VAL A 187 2.62 15.61 0.19
C VAL A 187 3.42 16.63 -0.62
N GLY A 188 3.10 17.92 -0.53
CA GLY A 188 3.88 18.96 -1.22
C GLY A 188 5.34 19.02 -0.74
N LYS A 189 5.98 20.20 -0.84
CA LYS A 189 7.34 20.39 -0.31
C LYS A 189 7.40 20.05 1.18
N LEU A 190 7.94 18.89 1.52
CA LEU A 190 8.23 18.46 2.87
C LEU A 190 9.41 19.28 3.38
N VAL A 191 9.14 20.20 4.31
CA VAL A 191 10.20 20.91 5.04
C VAL A 191 10.74 19.94 6.08
N VAL A 192 11.82 19.25 5.73
CA VAL A 192 12.62 18.50 6.70
C VAL A 192 13.58 19.51 7.34
N ASN A 193 13.24 19.96 8.55
CA ASN A 193 14.16 20.73 9.39
C ASN A 193 15.16 19.79 10.06
#